data_AF-A0A381DHW1-F1
#
_entry.id   AF-A0A381DHW1-F1
#
_cell.length_a   1.000
_cell.length_b   1.000
_cell.length_c   1.000
_cell.angle_alpha   90.00
_cell.angle_beta   90.00
_cell.angle_gamma   90.00
#
_symmetry.space_group_name_H-M   'P 1'
#
loop_
_entity.id
_entity.type
_entity.pdbx_description
1 polymer ?
#
loop_
_entity_poly.entity_id
_entity_poly.type
_entity_poly.pdbx_seq_one_letter_code
_entity_poly.pdbx_strand_id
1 'polypeptide(L)'
;MHLAMNMVVLYQFGSILERFLGGIKFILIYLLGGIITNLLSLVYIWYNGYYNGIDINTIGASGAICVLLGFMAFIDRYNAKGLFIALILMSFAPLLMGINVAWYAHLLGFGIGYLSGKIVRKY
;
A
#
# COMPACT_ATOMS: atom_id res chain seq x y z
N MET A 1 13.79 -7.35 -10.04
CA MET A 1 14.04 -6.02 -9.42
C MET A 1 12.90 -5.57 -8.50
N HIS A 2 11.63 -5.59 -8.94
CA HIS A 2 10.48 -5.13 -8.12
C HIS A 2 10.33 -5.83 -6.76
N LEU A 3 10.54 -7.15 -6.70
CA LEU A 3 10.44 -7.89 -5.42
C LEU A 3 11.51 -7.46 -4.41
N ALA A 4 12.74 -7.22 -4.85
CA ALA A 4 13.83 -6.79 -3.97
C ALA A 4 13.53 -5.43 -3.34
N MET A 5 13.04 -4.47 -4.14
CA MET A 5 12.61 -3.16 -3.63
C MET A 5 11.46 -3.29 -2.63
N ASN A 6 10.47 -4.13 -2.92
CA ASN A 6 9.37 -4.39 -1.99
C ASN A 6 9.88 -4.96 -0.65
N MET A 7 10.84 -5.88 -0.67
CA MET A 7 11.41 -6.45 0.55
C MET A 7 12.23 -5.44 1.35
N VAL A 8 12.99 -4.55 0.69
CA VAL A 8 13.73 -3.48 1.36
C VAL A 8 12.78 -2.51 2.06
N VAL A 9 11.73 -2.06 1.35
CA VAL A 9 10.72 -1.16 1.93
C VAL A 9 9.97 -1.84 3.07
N LEU A 10 9.55 -3.10 2.87
CA LEU A 10 8.89 -3.88 3.92
C LEU A 10 9.79 -4.06 5.15
N TYR A 11 11.07 -4.38 4.97
CA TYR A 11 12.00 -4.51 6.08
C TYR A 11 12.18 -3.18 6.82
N GLN A 12 12.41 -2.09 6.09
CA GLN A 12 12.67 -0.77 6.68
C GLN A 12 11.45 -0.24 7.46
N PHE A 13 10.28 -0.19 6.84
CA PHE A 13 9.08 0.39 7.45
C PHE A 13 8.30 -0.62 8.30
N GLY A 14 8.30 -1.88 7.89
CA GLY A 14 7.65 -2.97 8.62
C GLY A 14 8.33 -3.23 9.97
N SER A 15 9.66 -3.24 10.04
CA SER A 15 10.36 -3.41 11.34
C SER A 15 10.07 -2.26 12.31
N ILE A 16 9.94 -1.03 11.84
CA ILE A 16 9.57 0.14 12.66
C ILE A 16 8.14 -0.05 13.20
N LEU A 17 7.19 -0.41 12.34
CA LEU A 17 5.80 -0.60 12.75
C LEU A 17 5.60 -1.83 13.63
N GLU A 18 6.31 -2.92 13.38
CA GLU A 18 6.28 -4.12 14.21
C GLU A 18 6.74 -3.81 15.64
N ARG A 19 7.83 -3.04 15.79
CA ARG A 19 8.29 -2.58 17.10
C ARG A 19 7.29 -1.64 17.78
N PHE A 20 6.59 -0.80 17.02
CA PHE A 20 5.59 0.13 17.56
C PHE A 20 4.28 -0.57 17.98
N LEU A 21 3.82 -1.56 17.22
CA LEU A 21 2.51 -2.20 17.39
C LEU A 21 2.55 -3.54 18.12
N GLY A 22 3.70 -4.20 18.12
CA GLY A 22 3.84 -5.63 18.40
C GLY A 22 3.49 -6.49 17.18
N GLY A 23 4.08 -7.70 17.12
CA GLY A 23 4.00 -8.60 15.97
C GLY A 23 2.58 -8.95 15.52
N ILE A 24 1.66 -9.23 16.46
CA ILE A 24 0.28 -9.64 16.13
C ILE A 24 -0.48 -8.52 15.42
N LYS A 25 -0.49 -7.30 15.97
CA LYS A 25 -1.19 -6.15 15.38
C LYS A 25 -0.57 -5.79 14.03
N PHE A 26 0.75 -5.84 13.93
CA PHE A 26 1.47 -5.62 12.67
C PHE A 26 1.04 -6.61 11.59
N ILE A 27 1.06 -7.92 11.88
CA ILE A 27 0.65 -8.97 10.95
C ILE A 27 -0.83 -8.78 10.53
N LEU A 28 -1.71 -8.45 11.47
CA LEU A 28 -3.12 -8.22 11.16
C LEU A 28 -3.32 -7.02 10.22
N ILE A 29 -2.67 -5.89 10.48
CA ILE A 29 -2.76 -4.72 9.61
C ILE A 29 -2.19 -5.03 8.24
N TYR A 30 -1.04 -5.70 8.17
CA TYR A 30 -0.39 -6.05 6.91
C TYR A 30 -1.25 -7.01 6.07
N LEU A 31 -1.71 -8.12 6.67
CA LEU A 31 -2.47 -9.16 5.95
C LEU A 31 -3.89 -8.70 5.63
N LEU A 32 -4.66 -8.22 6.62
CA LEU A 32 -6.04 -7.81 6.39
C LEU A 32 -6.10 -6.57 5.50
N GLY A 33 -5.24 -5.60 5.74
CA GLY A 33 -5.15 -4.41 4.89
C GLY A 33 -4.74 -4.79 3.46
N GLY A 34 -3.77 -5.69 3.29
CA GLY A 34 -3.38 -6.21 1.99
C GLY A 34 -4.52 -6.93 1.26
N ILE A 35 -5.28 -7.77 1.95
CA ILE A 35 -6.45 -8.47 1.39
C ILE A 35 -7.51 -7.46 0.96
N ILE A 36 -7.88 -6.50 1.83
CA ILE A 36 -8.88 -5.46 1.50
C ILE A 36 -8.40 -4.63 0.30
N THR A 37 -7.13 -4.25 0.27
CA THR A 37 -6.53 -3.51 -0.85
C THR A 37 -6.65 -4.29 -2.15
N ASN A 38 -6.35 -5.59 -2.12
CA ASN A 38 -6.43 -6.44 -3.29
C ASN A 38 -7.88 -6.64 -3.75
N LEU A 39 -8.82 -6.81 -2.83
CA LEU A 39 -10.25 -6.91 -3.15
C LEU A 39 -10.79 -5.64 -3.81
N LEU A 40 -10.46 -4.46 -3.29
CA LEU A 40 -10.84 -3.19 -3.92
C LEU A 40 -10.17 -3.01 -5.29
N SER A 41 -8.92 -3.45 -5.40
CA SER A 41 -8.19 -3.44 -6.66
C SER A 41 -8.84 -4.33 -7.72
N LEU A 42 -9.37 -5.49 -7.33
CA LEU A 42 -10.12 -6.38 -8.23
C LEU A 42 -11.40 -5.71 -8.76
N VAL A 43 -12.10 -4.93 -7.93
CA VAL A 43 -13.28 -4.16 -8.39
C VAL A 43 -12.87 -3.15 -9.47
N TYR A 44 -11.75 -2.46 -9.30
CA TYR A 44 -11.22 -1.53 -10.30
C TYR A 44 -10.81 -2.24 -11.59
N ILE A 45 -10.11 -3.36 -11.49
CA ILE A 45 -9.69 -4.16 -12.65
C ILE A 45 -10.92 -4.69 -13.40
N TRP A 46 -11.89 -5.26 -12.69
CA TRP A 46 -13.12 -5.78 -13.27
C TRP A 46 -13.91 -4.69 -14.00
N TYR A 47 -14.05 -3.51 -13.39
CA TYR A 47 -14.72 -2.38 -14.02
C TYR A 47 -14.03 -1.96 -15.33
N ASN A 48 -12.70 -1.88 -15.34
CA ASN A 48 -11.96 -1.52 -16.56
C ASN A 48 -11.99 -2.62 -17.62
N GLY A 49 -11.93 -3.89 -17.23
CA GLY A 49 -12.06 -5.00 -18.17
C GLY A 49 -13.45 -5.05 -18.81
N TYR A 50 -14.51 -4.90 -18.00
CA TYR A 50 -15.89 -4.99 -18.47
C TYR A 50 -16.32 -3.78 -19.32
N TYR A 51 -16.01 -2.55 -18.87
CA TYR A 51 -16.51 -1.33 -19.53
C TYR A 51 -15.53 -0.73 -20.54
N ASN A 52 -14.21 -0.85 -20.31
CA ASN A 52 -13.19 -0.24 -21.18
C ASN A 52 -12.47 -1.27 -22.06
N GLY A 53 -12.72 -2.57 -21.88
CA GLY A 53 -12.03 -3.64 -22.60
C GLY A 53 -10.52 -3.71 -22.30
N ILE A 54 -10.09 -3.16 -21.16
CA ILE A 54 -8.68 -3.09 -20.78
C ILE A 54 -8.37 -4.25 -19.83
N ASP A 55 -7.57 -5.22 -20.31
CA ASP A 55 -7.06 -6.31 -19.48
C ASP A 55 -5.85 -5.84 -18.65
N ILE A 56 -6.07 -5.63 -17.36
CA ILE A 56 -5.03 -5.23 -16.40
C ILE A 56 -4.53 -6.47 -15.68
N ASN A 57 -3.37 -6.99 -16.08
CA ASN A 57 -2.72 -8.13 -15.43
C ASN A 57 -1.54 -7.68 -14.55
N THR A 58 -1.84 -7.11 -13.39
CA THR A 58 -0.82 -6.76 -12.40
C THR A 58 -1.18 -7.29 -11.02
N ILE A 59 -0.44 -8.29 -10.56
CA ILE A 59 -0.49 -8.87 -9.21
C ILE A 59 0.75 -8.39 -8.46
N GLY A 60 0.58 -7.73 -7.31
CA GLY A 60 1.71 -7.16 -6.59
C GLY A 60 1.49 -7.06 -5.08
N ALA A 61 2.49 -7.49 -4.31
CA ALA A 61 2.51 -7.37 -2.84
C ALA A 61 2.64 -5.91 -2.34
N SER A 62 2.98 -4.96 -3.23
CA SER A 62 3.24 -3.56 -2.89
C SER A 62 2.01 -2.83 -2.34
N GLY A 63 0.79 -3.26 -2.67
CA GLY A 63 -0.43 -2.71 -2.07
C GLY A 63 -0.46 -2.86 -0.55
N ALA A 64 -0.03 -4.02 -0.02
CA ALA A 64 0.07 -4.26 1.42
C ALA A 64 1.18 -3.43 2.08
N ILE A 65 2.28 -3.17 1.36
CA ILE A 65 3.34 -2.26 1.81
C ILE A 65 2.80 -0.83 1.90
N CYS A 66 1.98 -0.39 0.94
CA CYS A 66 1.33 0.91 0.98
C CYS A 66 0.37 1.06 2.18
N VAL A 67 -0.29 -0.03 2.62
CA VAL A 67 -1.06 -0.03 3.88
C VAL A 67 -0.17 0.34 5.05
N LEU A 68 1.02 -0.25 5.15
CA LEU A 68 1.98 0.09 6.22
C LEU A 68 2.41 1.56 6.14
N LEU A 69 2.72 2.06 4.94
CA LEU A 69 3.10 3.47 4.74
C LEU A 69 1.98 4.43 5.11
N GLY A 70 0.73 4.12 4.74
CA GLY A 70 -0.45 4.92 5.09
C GLY A 70 -0.71 4.93 6.59
N PHE A 71 -0.58 3.76 7.23
CA PHE A 71 -0.71 3.64 8.68
C PHE A 71 0.40 4.44 9.41
N MET A 72 1.63 4.36 8.93
CA MET A 72 2.74 5.17 9.46
C MET A 72 2.50 6.66 9.27
N ALA A 73 1.99 7.09 8.11
CA ALA A 73 1.64 8.49 7.86
C ALA A 73 0.51 9.00 8.78
N PHE A 74 -0.35 8.11 9.29
CA PHE A 74 -1.33 8.48 10.31
C PHE A 74 -0.70 8.73 11.68
N ILE A 75 0.26 7.88 12.08
CA ILE A 75 0.94 7.97 13.38
C ILE A 75 1.94 9.12 13.41
N ASP A 76 2.80 9.20 12.40
CA ASP A 76 3.86 10.18 12.26
C ASP A 76 3.46 11.26 11.27
N ARG A 77 2.71 12.24 11.79
CA ARG A 77 2.22 13.39 11.02
C ARG A 77 3.32 14.31 10.52
N TYR A 78 4.47 14.30 11.20
CA TYR A 78 5.62 15.11 10.79
C TYR A 78 6.20 14.59 9.48
N ASN A 79 6.41 13.26 9.39
CA ASN A 79 6.95 12.62 8.19
C ASN A 79 5.91 12.21 7.14
N ALA A 80 4.61 12.36 7.42
CA ALA A 80 3.51 11.98 6.53
C ALA A 80 3.63 12.56 5.11
N LYS A 81 4.11 13.80 4.98
CA LYS A 81 4.35 14.41 3.65
C LYS A 81 5.40 13.66 2.85
N GLY A 82 6.50 13.25 3.50
CA GLY A 82 7.56 12.46 2.86
C GLY A 82 7.06 11.08 2.43
N LEU A 83 6.26 10.42 3.28
CA LEU A 83 5.64 9.13 2.96
C LEU A 83 4.65 9.24 1.79
N PHE A 84 3.88 10.34 1.73
CA PHE A 84 2.98 10.60 0.60
C PHE A 84 3.76 10.88 -0.70
N ILE A 85 4.86 11.63 -0.64
CA ILE A 85 5.74 11.83 -1.80
C ILE A 85 6.31 10.48 -2.27
N ALA A 86 6.77 9.63 -1.34
CA ALA A 86 7.26 8.30 -1.66
C ALA A 86 6.18 7.44 -2.34
N LEU A 87 4.92 7.51 -1.88
CA LEU A 87 3.77 6.86 -2.50
C LEU A 87 3.58 7.31 -3.96
N ILE A 88 3.62 8.62 -4.22
CA ILE A 88 3.45 9.17 -5.57
C ILE A 88 4.60 8.72 -6.47
N LEU A 89 5.85 8.80 -5.99
CA LEU A 89 7.02 8.38 -6.74
C LEU A 89 6.96 6.88 -7.09
N MET A 90 6.67 6.01 -6.13
CA MET A 90 6.58 4.56 -6.39
C MET A 90 5.41 4.17 -7.30
N SER A 91 4.36 5.00 -7.37
CA SER A 91 3.16 4.73 -8.16
C SER A 91 3.29 5.22 -9.59
N PHE A 92 3.85 6.42 -9.79
CA PHE A 92 3.80 7.10 -11.09
C PHE A 92 5.16 7.21 -11.77
N ALA A 93 6.29 7.21 -11.04
CA ALA A 93 7.60 7.25 -11.71
C ALA A 93 7.85 6.03 -12.61
N PRO A 94 7.52 4.77 -12.19
CA PRO A 94 7.63 3.63 -13.09
C PRO A 94 6.69 3.73 -14.31
N LEU A 95 5.48 4.28 -14.10
CA LEU A 95 4.50 4.47 -15.17
C LEU A 95 5.02 5.41 -16.25
N LEU A 96 5.68 6.51 -15.87
CA LEU A 96 6.33 7.44 -16.79
C LEU A 96 7.50 6.80 -17.57
N MET A 97 8.11 5.74 -17.03
CA MET A 97 9.16 4.96 -17.69
C MET A 97 8.60 3.79 -18.53
N GLY A 98 7.27 3.72 -18.70
CA GLY A 98 6.61 2.66 -19.47
C GLY A 98 6.48 1.33 -18.72
N ILE A 99 6.79 1.29 -17.41
CA ILE A 99 6.66 0.10 -16.57
C ILE A 99 5.26 0.10 -15.94
N ASN A 100 4.44 -0.89 -16.30
CA ASN A 100 3.12 -1.02 -15.71
C ASN A 100 3.23 -1.52 -14.25
N VAL A 101 2.69 -0.74 -13.33
CA VAL A 101 2.64 -1.05 -11.89
C VAL A 101 1.21 -0.81 -11.42
N ALA A 102 0.75 -1.60 -10.46
CA ALA A 102 -0.58 -1.47 -9.85
C ALA A 102 -0.70 -0.21 -8.97
N TRP A 103 -0.57 0.97 -9.56
CA TRP A 103 -0.63 2.28 -8.90
C TRP A 103 -1.95 2.47 -8.15
N TYR A 104 -3.05 1.93 -8.65
CA TYR A 104 -4.36 1.91 -7.98
C TYR A 104 -4.28 1.17 -6.64
N ALA A 105 -3.59 0.03 -6.58
CA ALA A 105 -3.40 -0.74 -5.36
C ALA A 105 -2.54 0.01 -4.35
N HIS A 106 -1.58 0.83 -4.81
CA HIS A 106 -0.79 1.68 -3.93
C HIS A 106 -1.64 2.75 -3.25
N LEU A 107 -2.46 3.47 -4.02
CA LEU A 107 -3.33 4.53 -3.50
C LEU A 107 -4.38 3.97 -2.54
N LEU A 108 -5.04 2.88 -2.93
CA LEU A 108 -6.03 2.19 -2.10
C LEU A 108 -5.40 1.67 -0.81
N GLY A 109 -4.23 1.02 -0.91
CA GLY A 109 -3.51 0.51 0.24
C GLY A 109 -3.14 1.60 1.23
N PHE A 110 -2.56 2.70 0.75
CA PHE A 110 -2.24 3.84 1.61
C PHE A 110 -3.47 4.42 2.30
N GLY A 111 -4.58 4.58 1.56
CA GLY A 111 -5.85 5.04 2.12
C GLY A 111 -6.37 4.11 3.22
N ILE A 112 -6.40 2.80 2.97
CA ILE A 112 -6.81 1.78 3.94
C ILE A 112 -5.95 1.87 5.20
N GLY A 113 -4.62 1.86 5.05
CA GLY A 113 -3.68 1.93 6.16
C GLY A 113 -3.86 3.17 7.02
N TYR A 114 -4.00 4.33 6.37
CA TYR A 114 -4.23 5.60 7.05
C TYR A 114 -5.55 5.59 7.85
N LEU A 115 -6.62 5.01 7.29
CA LEU A 115 -7.90 4.83 7.98
C LEU A 115 -7.80 3.81 9.12
N SER A 116 -7.08 2.70 8.94
CA SER A 116 -6.81 1.71 9.99
C SER A 116 -6.10 2.34 11.19
N GLY A 117 -5.17 3.27 10.96
CA GLY A 117 -4.51 4.05 12.02
C GLY A 117 -5.51 4.77 12.92
N LYS A 118 -6.56 5.36 12.32
CA LYS A 118 -7.63 6.05 13.05
C LYS A 118 -8.47 5.11 13.92
N ILE A 119 -8.69 3.87 13.47
CA ILE A 119 -9.46 2.85 14.19
C ILE A 119 -8.63 2.30 15.37
N VAL A 120 -7.37 1.94 15.11
CA VAL A 120 -6.50 1.28 16.09
C VAL A 120 -6.07 2.21 17.23
N ARG A 121 -5.92 3.52 16.98
CA ARG A 121 -5.54 4.50 18.00
C ARG A 121 -6.71 4.98 18.88
N LYS A 122 -7.96 4.64 18.55
CA LYS A 122 -9.14 5.06 19.33
C LYS A 122 -9.30 4.26 20.64
N TYR A 123 -8.39 3.33 20.92
CA TYR A 123 -8.30 2.51 22.13
C TYR A 123 -6.86 2.54 22.64
#